data_AF-A0A957ZNE3-F1
#
_entry.id   AF-A0A957ZNE3-F1
#
_cell.length_a   1.000
_cell.length_b   1.000
_cell.length_c   1.000
_cell.angle_alpha   90.00
_cell.angle_beta   90.00
_cell.angle_gamma   90.00
#
_symmetry.space_group_name_H-M   'P 1'
#
loop_
_entity.id
_entity.type
_entity.pdbx_description
1 polymer ?
#
loop_
_entity_poly.entity_id
_entity_poly.type
_entity_poly.pdbx_seq_one_letter_code
_entity_poly.pdbx_strand_id
1 'polypeptide(L)' 'LHIDILPVGQGQGLGRRMMETFLDRLRALGVPGVHLGVGKRNPGAIQFYERMGFQPVIDADTWIGFGMRLAA' A
#
# COMPACT_ATOMS: atom_id res chain seq x y z
N LEU A 1 -1.97 0.12 -8.12
CA LEU A 1 -0.64 0.36 -7.53
C LEU A 1 0.01 -0.98 -7.21
N HIS A 2 1.27 -1.17 -7.58
CA HIS A 2 2.07 -2.32 -7.17
C HIS A 2 3.45 -1.85 -6.72
N ILE A 3 3.98 -2.51 -5.69
CA ILE A 3 5.35 -2.37 -5.22
C ILE A 3 5.85 -3.76 -4.87
N ASP A 4 7.01 -4.11 -5.40
CA ASP A 4 7.62 -5.42 -5.21
C ASP A 4 9.10 -5.23 -4.93
N ILE A 5 9.59 -5.95 -3.92
CA ILE A 5 10.99 -5.90 -3.49
C ILE A 5 11.48 -7.34 -3.39
N LEU A 6 12.61 -7.62 -4.05
CA LEU A 6 13.28 -8.91 -3.95
C LEU A 6 13.60 -9.25 -2.48
N PRO A 7 13.60 -10.53 -2.08
CA PRO A 7 13.83 -10.93 -0.69
C PRO A 7 15.04 -10.26 -0.03
N VAL A 8 16.15 -10.12 -0.76
CA VAL A 8 17.38 -9.47 -0.27
C VAL A 8 17.22 -8.00 0.12
N GLY A 9 16.19 -7.31 -0.39
CA GLY A 9 15.89 -5.91 -0.07
C GLY A 9 14.75 -5.72 0.94
N GLN A 10 14.11 -6.81 1.39
CA GLN A 10 13.00 -6.72 2.35
C GLN A 10 13.50 -6.47 3.77
N GLY A 11 12.64 -5.97 4.66
CA GLY A 11 12.97 -5.71 6.07
C GLY A 11 13.88 -4.49 6.32
N GLN A 12 14.36 -3.82 5.28
CA GLN A 12 15.29 -2.68 5.37
C GLN A 12 14.61 -1.30 5.27
N GLY A 13 13.28 -1.25 5.40
CA GLY A 13 12.51 0.00 5.26
C GLY A 13 12.35 0.52 3.83
N LEU A 14 12.89 -0.17 2.81
CA LEU A 14 12.78 0.25 1.40
C LEU A 14 11.33 0.35 0.92
N GLY A 15 10.47 -0.60 1.30
CA GLY A 15 9.04 -0.57 0.92
C GLY A 15 8.31 0.67 1.44
N ARG A 16 8.61 1.07 2.69
CA ARG A 16 8.09 2.31 3.28
C ARG A 16 8.55 3.53 2.49
N ARG A 17 9.86 3.65 2.25
CA ARG A 17 10.43 4.81 1.52
C ARG A 17 9.87 4.95 0.11
N MET A 18 9.75 3.85 -0.63
CA MET A 18 9.15 3.84 -1.96
C MET A 18 7.67 4.23 -1.92
N MET A 19 6.90 3.73 -0.95
CA MET A 19 5.49 4.07 -0.79
C MET A 19 5.30 5.55 -0.42
N GLU A 20 6.08 6.08 0.53
CA GLU A 20 6.05 7.50 0.91
C GLU A 20 6.36 8.40 -0.28
N THR A 21 7.41 8.09 -1.05
CA THR A 21 7.76 8.82 -2.29
C THR A 21 6.60 8.85 -3.28
N PHE A 22 5.92 7.71 -3.48
CA PHE A 22 4.78 7.61 -4.36
C PHE A 22 3.58 8.41 -3.85
N LEU A 23 3.23 8.27 -2.57
CA LEU A 23 2.09 8.96 -1.96
C LEU A 23 2.30 10.48 -1.93
N ASP A 24 3.51 10.94 -1.64
CA ASP A 24 3.85 12.37 -1.66
C ASP A 24 3.71 12.97 -3.05
N ARG A 25 4.10 12.21 -4.09
CA ARG A 25 3.87 12.65 -5.47
C ARG A 25 2.38 12.73 -5.80
N LEU A 26 1.57 11.78 -5.35
CA LEU A 26 0.12 11.84 -5.55
C LEU A 26 -0.52 13.03 -4.82
N ARG A 27 -0.10 13.32 -3.58
CA ARG A 27 -0.53 14.52 -2.84
C ARG A 27 -0.19 15.80 -3.59
N ALA A 28 1.06 15.92 -4.06
CA ALA A 28 1.49 17.08 -4.84
C ALA A 28 0.73 17.27 -6.17
N LEU A 29 0.14 16.20 -6.71
CA LEU A 29 -0.71 16.23 -7.90
C LEU A 29 -2.20 16.47 -7.57
N GLY A 30 -2.57 16.66 -6.30
CA GLY A 30 -3.96 16.85 -5.89
C GLY A 30 -4.84 15.60 -6.06
N VAL A 31 -4.24 14.41 -6.08
CA VAL A 31 -4.97 13.15 -6.22
C VAL A 31 -5.69 12.85 -4.89
N PRO A 32 -7.02 12.63 -4.87
CA PRO A 32 -7.80 12.56 -3.63
C PRO A 32 -7.66 11.23 -2.87
N GLY A 33 -7.09 10.21 -3.51
CA GLY A 33 -6.94 8.90 -2.90
C GLY A 33 -6.33 7.87 -3.84
N VAL A 34 -5.92 6.74 -3.26
CA VAL A 34 -5.35 5.60 -3.99
C VAL A 34 -5.85 4.29 -3.40
N HIS A 35 -5.89 3.25 -4.22
CA HIS A 35 -6.26 1.90 -3.80
C HIS A 35 -5.31 0.83 -4.39
N LEU A 36 -5.37 -0.36 -3.81
CA LEU A 36 -4.62 -1.55 -4.22
C LEU A 36 -5.31 -2.83 -3.76
N GLY A 37 -4.92 -3.98 -4.32
CA GLY A 37 -5.40 -5.29 -3.91
C GLY A 37 -4.27 -6.15 -3.34
N VAL A 38 -4.58 -6.95 -2.32
CA VAL A 38 -3.63 -7.89 -1.70
C VAL A 38 -4.29 -9.26 -1.59
N GLY A 39 -3.64 -10.31 -2.08
CA GLY A 39 -4.12 -11.68 -1.88
C GLY A 39 -4.14 -12.06 -0.40
N LYS A 40 -5.21 -12.71 0.09
CA LYS A 40 -5.39 -13.10 1.50
C LYS A 40 -4.28 -14.02 2.03
N ARG A 41 -3.58 -14.71 1.14
CA ARG A 41 -2.40 -15.55 1.47
C ARG A 41 -1.10 -14.77 1.67
N ASN A 42 -1.13 -13.43 1.64
CA ASN A 42 0.04 -12.57 1.82
C ASN A 42 -0.07 -11.74 3.11
N PRO A 43 0.09 -12.36 4.30
CA PRO A 43 -0.04 -11.66 5.57
C PRO A 43 1.00 -10.55 5.76
N GLY A 44 2.18 -10.69 5.15
CA GLY A 44 3.23 -9.67 5.19
C GLY A 44 2.82 -8.38 4.48
N ALA A 45 2.23 -8.49 3.28
CA ALA A 45 1.70 -7.32 2.57
C ALA A 45 0.49 -6.71 3.28
N ILE A 46 -0.41 -7.54 3.83
CA ILE A 46 -1.57 -7.06 4.61
C ILE A 46 -1.10 -6.17 5.77
N GLN A 47 -0.21 -6.69 6.63
CA GLN A 47 0.34 -5.91 7.75
C GLN A 47 1.11 -4.67 7.28
N PHE A 48 1.81 -4.77 6.15
CA PHE A 48 2.53 -3.62 5.59
C PHE A 48 1.57 -2.48 5.26
N TYR A 49 0.49 -2.74 4.52
CA TYR A 49 -0.45 -1.70 4.11
C TYR A 49 -1.26 -1.14 5.29
N GLU A 50 -1.66 -1.98 6.25
CA GLU A 50 -2.30 -1.52 7.50
C GLU A 50 -1.38 -0.56 8.27
N ARG A 51 -0.10 -0.90 8.44
CA ARG A 51 0.90 -0.03 9.10
C ARG A 51 1.21 1.25 8.33
N MET A 52 0.98 1.26 7.02
CA MET A 52 1.09 2.47 6.19
C MET A 52 -0.15 3.37 6.29
N GLY A 53 -1.22 2.92 6.96
CA GLY A 53 -2.45 3.69 7.14
C GLY A 53 -3.52 3.45 6.07
N PHE A 54 -3.31 2.47 5.17
CA PHE A 54 -4.38 2.03 4.28
C PHE A 54 -5.46 1.30 5.09
N GLN A 55 -6.71 1.46 4.66
CA GLN A 55 -7.86 0.81 5.28
C GLN A 55 -8.45 -0.22 4.31
N PRO A 56 -8.94 -1.37 4.80
CA PRO A 56 -9.70 -2.28 3.95
C PRO A 56 -10.99 -1.61 3.47
N VAL A 57 -11.27 -1.73 2.18
CA VAL A 57 -12.46 -1.17 1.52
C VAL A 57 -13.26 -2.24 0.78
N ILE A 58 -12.63 -3.37 0.46
CA ILE A 58 -13.27 -4.55 -0.14
C ILE A 58 -12.73 -5.79 0.56
N ASP A 59 -13.63 -6.68 0.97
CA ASP A 59 -13.28 -8.03 1.43
C ASP A 59 -13.85 -9.05 0.42
N ALA A 60 -12.99 -9.61 -0.43
CA ALA A 60 -13.35 -10.58 -1.45
C ALA A 60 -12.84 -11.98 -1.07
N ASP A 61 -13.31 -13.02 -1.77
CA ASP A 61 -13.02 -14.42 -1.42
C ASP A 61 -11.52 -14.72 -1.29
N THR A 62 -10.70 -14.16 -2.19
CA THR A 62 -9.26 -14.48 -2.28
C THR A 62 -8.33 -13.29 -2.06
N TRP A 63 -8.87 -12.08 -1.96
CA TRP A 63 -8.08 -10.85 -1.84
C TRP A 63 -8.82 -9.77 -1.04
N ILE A 64 -8.06 -8.81 -0.54
CA ILE A 64 -8.54 -7.64 0.20
C ILE A 64 -8.18 -6.40 -0.62
N GLY A 65 -9.17 -5.55 -0.87
CA GLY A 65 -8.95 -4.22 -1.42
C GLY A 65 -8.65 -3.23 -0.31
N PHE A 66 -7.57 -2.50 -0.45
CA PHE A 66 -7.14 -1.43 0.47
C PHE A 66 -7.27 -0.07 -0.19
N GLY A 67 -7.65 0.95 0.57
CA GLY A 67 -7.77 2.33 0.11
C GLY A 67 -7.17 3.32 1.12
N MET A 68 -6.68 4.44 0.61
CA MET A 68 -6.21 5.57 1.41
C MET A 68 -6.71 6.87 0.79
N ARG A 69 -7.31 7.73 1.62
CA ARG A 69 -7.55 9.13 1.27
C ARG A 69 -6.24 9.90 1.39
N LEU A 70 -5.95 10.72 0.40
CA LEU A 70 -4.81 11.62 0.43
C LEU A 70 -5.37 13.01 0.71
N ALA A 71 -5.13 13.52 1.91
CA ALA A 71 -5.42 14.93 2.19
C ALA A 71 -4.56 15.80 1.27
N ALA A 72 -5.15 16.91 0.80
CA ALA A 72 -4.40 17.99 0.17
C ALA A 72 -3.49 18.67 1.20
#